data_AF-A0A960ZXM7-F1
#
_entry.id   AF-A0A960ZXM7-F1
#
_cell.length_a   1.000
_cell.length_b   1.000
_cell.length_c   1.000
_cell.angle_alpha   90.00
_cell.angle_beta   90.00
_cell.angle_gamma   90.00
#
_symmetry.space_group_name_H-M   'P 1'
#
loop_
_entity.id
_entity.type
_entity.pdbx_description
1 polymer ?
#
loop_
_entity_poly.entity_id
_entity_poly.type
_entity_poly.pdbx_seq_one_letter_code
_entity_poly.pdbx_strand_id
1 'polypeptide(L)'
;RYADFSLTPDERQAFKGRLTAMRERFNAIEDPVEKNARLEILNKSESSLQVSPPQFSDLKVVYNPSPFAQFSAVLGEMWVTLKGLFTGNLSPKWLSGPVGIVEMVKENWKLGIGEGLYWVAMVSINLGVLNLLPIPILDGGNILLSGIEMVTGRRIKQSVLEKMILFCAVLLILFFLFVTYQDLLRIFGASLTRWV
;
A
#
# COMPACT_ATOMS: atom_id res chain seq x y z
N ARG A 1 5.87 3.76 -27.92
CA ARG A 1 7.16 3.35 -28.53
C ARG A 1 8.21 3.56 -27.44
N TYR A 2 8.47 2.55 -26.60
CA TYR A 2 9.44 2.67 -25.52
C TYR A 2 10.84 2.51 -26.12
N ALA A 3 11.73 3.46 -25.87
CA ALA A 3 13.12 3.40 -26.29
C ALA A 3 13.83 2.31 -25.49
N ASP A 4 14.42 1.35 -26.18
CA ASP A 4 15.22 0.28 -25.61
C ASP A 4 16.52 0.88 -25.06
N PHE A 5 16.64 0.94 -23.73
CA PHE A 5 17.83 1.43 -23.02
C PHE A 5 18.92 0.34 -22.89
N SER A 6 18.86 -0.75 -23.67
CA SER A 6 19.90 -1.78 -23.63
C SER A 6 21.08 -1.43 -24.54
N LEU A 7 22.29 -1.41 -23.96
CA LEU A 7 23.54 -1.23 -24.71
C LEU A 7 23.68 -2.33 -25.77
N THR A 8 23.95 -1.93 -27.01
CA THR A 8 24.22 -2.87 -28.10
C THR A 8 25.45 -3.75 -27.78
N PRO A 9 25.58 -4.95 -28.37
CA PRO A 9 26.73 -5.83 -28.14
C PRO A 9 28.09 -5.14 -28.40
N ASP A 10 28.15 -4.31 -29.43
CA ASP A 10 29.35 -3.56 -29.81
C ASP A 10 29.71 -2.47 -28.78
N GLU A 11 28.71 -1.74 -28.26
CA GLU A 11 28.91 -0.74 -27.20
C GLU A 11 29.38 -1.38 -25.89
N ARG A 12 28.88 -2.57 -25.56
CA ARG A 12 29.35 -3.34 -24.39
C ARG A 12 30.80 -3.77 -24.53
N GLN A 13 31.23 -4.19 -25.71
CA GLN A 13 32.61 -4.57 -25.95
C GLN A 13 33.55 -3.35 -25.91
N ALA A 14 33.14 -2.23 -26.51
CA ALA A 14 33.87 -0.97 -26.45
C ALA A 14 34.00 -0.45 -25.01
N PHE A 15 32.93 -0.54 -24.22
CA PHE A 15 32.93 -0.11 -22.83
C PHE A 15 33.76 -1.05 -21.93
N LYS A 16 33.69 -2.38 -22.14
CA LYS A 16 34.61 -3.34 -21.49
C LYS A 16 36.08 -3.00 -21.77
N GLY A 17 36.43 -2.71 -23.02
CA GLY A 17 37.79 -2.29 -23.39
C GLY A 17 38.25 -1.02 -22.67
N ARG A 18 37.35 -0.05 -22.47
CA ARG A 18 37.63 1.17 -21.69
C ARG A 18 37.87 0.87 -20.21
N LEU A 19 37.12 -0.06 -19.61
CA LEU A 19 37.34 -0.47 -18.22
C LEU A 19 38.68 -1.17 -18.04
N THR A 20 39.06 -2.06 -18.97
CA THR A 20 40.38 -2.73 -18.92
C THR A 20 41.52 -1.72 -18.99
N ALA A 21 41.45 -0.76 -19.91
CA ALA A 21 42.45 0.31 -20.00
C ALA A 21 42.51 1.19 -18.74
N MET A 22 41.37 1.43 -18.09
CA MET A 22 41.29 2.20 -16.85
C MET A 22 41.86 1.42 -15.65
N ARG A 23 41.70 0.08 -15.63
CA ARG A 23 42.30 -0.80 -14.62
C ARG A 23 43.82 -0.72 -14.63
N GLU A 24 44.41 -0.79 -15.82
CA GLU A 24 45.86 -0.65 -15.99
C GLU A 24 46.36 0.70 -15.46
N ARG A 25 45.62 1.78 -15.74
CA ARG A 25 45.95 3.12 -15.21
C ARG A 25 45.87 3.20 -13.68
N PHE A 26 44.89 2.57 -13.07
CA PHE A 26 44.76 2.56 -11.60
C PHE A 26 45.79 1.64 -10.93
N ASN A 27 46.22 0.56 -11.59
CA ASN A 27 47.28 -0.30 -11.11
C ASN A 27 48.65 0.40 -11.05
N ALA A 28 48.88 1.40 -11.90
CA ALA A 28 50.08 2.21 -11.95
C ALA A 28 50.16 3.34 -10.89
N ILE A 29 49.12 3.51 -10.07
CA ILE A 29 49.13 4.48 -8.96
C ILE A 29 50.00 3.93 -7.81
N GLU A 30 50.98 4.72 -7.37
CA GLU A 30 51.90 4.36 -6.28
C GLU A 30 51.23 4.39 -4.90
N ASP A 31 50.30 5.32 -4.67
CA ASP A 31 49.55 5.42 -3.40
C ASP A 31 48.56 4.24 -3.25
N PRO A 32 48.75 3.36 -2.25
CA PRO A 32 47.90 2.19 -2.06
C PRO A 32 46.46 2.53 -1.66
N VAL A 33 46.21 3.65 -0.97
CA VAL A 33 44.86 4.03 -0.53
C VAL A 33 44.03 4.50 -1.73
N GLU A 34 44.61 5.37 -2.55
CA GLU A 34 43.94 5.90 -3.75
C GLU A 34 43.75 4.82 -4.82
N LYS A 35 44.74 3.95 -5.00
CA LYS A 35 44.66 2.79 -5.88
C LYS A 35 43.48 1.89 -5.52
N ASN A 36 43.33 1.52 -4.25
CA ASN A 36 42.26 0.63 -3.81
C ASN A 36 40.88 1.26 -3.98
N ALA A 37 40.71 2.55 -3.65
CA ALA A 37 39.45 3.26 -3.82
C ALA A 37 39.02 3.35 -5.29
N ARG A 38 39.96 3.63 -6.21
CA ARG A 38 39.67 3.72 -7.65
C ARG A 38 39.40 2.35 -8.28
N LEU A 39 40.10 1.29 -7.84
CA LEU A 39 39.83 -0.08 -8.26
C LEU A 39 38.47 -0.59 -7.79
N GLU A 40 38.00 -0.16 -6.62
CA GLU A 40 36.66 -0.51 -6.11
C GLU A 40 35.54 0.06 -6.99
N ILE A 41 35.64 1.34 -7.39
CA ILE A 41 34.68 1.99 -8.29
C ILE A 41 34.67 1.30 -9.67
N LEU A 42 35.85 0.87 -10.13
CA LEU A 42 36.00 0.16 -11.40
C LEU A 42 35.35 -1.23 -11.34
N ASN A 43 35.57 -1.98 -10.26
CA ASN A 43 34.93 -3.28 -10.03
C ASN A 43 33.40 -3.16 -10.01
N LYS A 44 32.88 -2.11 -9.36
CA LYS A 44 31.44 -1.80 -9.34
C LYS A 44 30.89 -1.53 -10.74
N SER A 45 31.66 -0.87 -11.60
CA SER A 45 31.29 -0.58 -13.00
C SER A 45 31.42 -1.79 -13.93
N GLU A 46 32.32 -2.73 -13.64
CA GLU A 46 32.44 -3.98 -14.39
C GLU A 46 31.28 -4.94 -14.08
N SER A 47 30.84 -4.99 -12.81
CA SER A 47 29.70 -5.80 -12.39
C SER A 47 28.37 -5.36 -13.05
N SER A 48 28.21 -4.08 -13.37
CA SER A 48 27.01 -3.58 -14.05
C SER A 48 26.97 -3.92 -15.55
N LEU A 49 28.10 -4.23 -16.19
CA LEU A 49 28.17 -4.66 -17.60
C LEU A 49 27.87 -6.15 -17.82
N GLN A 50 28.05 -6.96 -16.78
CA GLN A 50 27.70 -8.38 -16.82
C GLN A 50 26.19 -8.59 -16.67
N VAL A 51 25.44 -7.54 -16.32
CA VAL A 51 23.99 -7.47 -16.46
C VAL A 51 23.66 -7.38 -17.96
N SER A 52 23.59 -8.55 -18.60
CA SER A 52 23.14 -8.73 -19.98
C SER A 52 21.74 -8.13 -20.19
N PRO A 53 21.32 -7.77 -21.44
CA PRO A 53 19.92 -7.51 -21.71
C PRO A 53 19.14 -8.72 -21.23
N PRO A 54 17.95 -8.54 -20.62
CA PRO A 54 17.25 -9.64 -19.99
C PRO A 54 17.04 -10.73 -21.04
N GLN A 55 17.70 -11.87 -20.87
CA GLN A 55 17.36 -13.11 -21.56
C GLN A 55 16.01 -13.58 -21.00
N PHE A 56 14.93 -12.80 -21.15
CA PHE A 56 13.68 -13.00 -20.40
C PHE A 56 13.94 -13.53 -18.98
N SER A 57 14.97 -13.00 -18.31
CA SER A 57 15.28 -13.36 -16.94
C SER A 57 14.19 -12.66 -16.18
N ASP A 58 13.10 -13.38 -15.91
CA ASP A 58 11.92 -12.99 -15.16
C ASP A 58 12.20 -11.65 -14.51
N LEU A 59 11.70 -10.55 -15.11
CA LEU A 59 11.62 -9.26 -14.44
C LEU A 59 11.17 -9.65 -13.05
N LYS A 60 12.04 -9.63 -12.03
CA LYS A 60 11.78 -10.32 -10.75
C LYS A 60 10.38 -9.91 -10.43
N VAL A 61 9.43 -10.83 -10.65
CA VAL A 61 8.03 -10.51 -10.45
C VAL A 61 8.09 -10.47 -8.96
N VAL A 62 8.25 -9.26 -8.42
CA VAL A 62 8.01 -8.99 -7.02
C VAL A 62 6.60 -9.51 -6.93
N TYR A 63 6.46 -10.74 -6.44
CA TYR A 63 5.18 -11.38 -6.33
C TYR A 63 4.43 -10.41 -5.45
N ASN A 64 3.55 -9.64 -6.09
CA ASN A 64 2.51 -8.96 -5.36
C ASN A 64 1.88 -10.11 -4.56
N PRO A 65 1.81 -10.02 -3.21
CA PRO A 65 1.22 -11.07 -2.40
C PRO A 65 -0.04 -11.58 -3.07
N SER A 66 -0.31 -12.88 -3.02
CA SER A 66 -1.52 -13.41 -3.65
C SER A 66 -2.74 -12.59 -3.18
N PRO A 67 -3.80 -12.42 -4.00
CA PRO A 67 -4.96 -11.63 -3.59
C PRO A 67 -5.49 -12.05 -2.20
N PHE A 68 -5.39 -13.34 -1.88
CA PHE A 68 -5.73 -13.88 -0.58
C PHE A 68 -4.75 -13.48 0.53
N ALA A 69 -3.45 -13.47 0.25
CA ALA A 69 -2.44 -12.97 1.19
C ALA A 69 -2.64 -11.46 1.47
N GLN A 70 -2.93 -10.66 0.45
CA GLN A 70 -3.27 -9.24 0.61
C GLN A 70 -4.51 -9.06 1.48
N PHE A 71 -5.56 -9.82 1.20
CA PHE A 71 -6.79 -9.80 1.99
C PHE A 71 -6.53 -10.16 3.45
N SER A 72 -5.75 -11.21 3.71
CA SER A 72 -5.40 -11.64 5.07
C SER A 72 -4.51 -10.63 5.81
N ALA A 73 -3.61 -9.95 5.09
CA ALA A 73 -2.76 -8.92 5.67
C ALA A 73 -3.59 -7.71 6.11
N VAL A 74 -4.51 -7.26 5.25
CA VAL A 74 -5.46 -6.18 5.54
C VAL A 74 -6.34 -6.53 6.74
N LEU A 75 -6.84 -7.76 6.82
CA LEU A 75 -7.59 -8.25 7.99
C LEU A 75 -6.76 -8.18 9.28
N GLY A 76 -5.50 -8.62 9.21
CA GLY A 76 -4.56 -8.56 10.33
C GLY A 76 -4.31 -7.14 10.82
N GLU A 77 -4.05 -6.21 9.89
CA GLU A 77 -3.85 -4.79 10.19
C GLU A 77 -5.09 -4.14 10.79
N MET A 78 -6.28 -4.44 10.24
CA MET A 78 -7.55 -3.96 10.77
C MET A 78 -7.77 -4.46 12.21
N TRP A 79 -7.47 -5.72 12.50
CA TRP A 79 -7.59 -6.28 13.85
C TRP A 79 -6.66 -5.60 14.85
N VAL A 80 -5.39 -5.36 14.48
CA VAL A 80 -4.43 -4.64 15.32
C VAL A 80 -4.90 -3.21 15.58
N THR A 81 -5.41 -2.53 14.54
CA THR A 81 -5.92 -1.16 14.63
C THR A 81 -7.13 -1.07 15.56
N LEU A 82 -8.11 -1.98 15.40
CA LEU A 82 -9.28 -2.06 16.27
C LEU A 82 -8.86 -2.32 17.73
N LYS A 83 -7.97 -3.28 17.96
CA LYS A 83 -7.44 -3.56 19.30
C LYS A 83 -6.73 -2.33 19.89
N GLY A 84 -5.95 -1.61 19.10
CA GLY A 84 -5.29 -0.36 19.48
C GLY A 84 -6.27 0.75 19.86
N LEU A 85 -7.39 0.86 19.13
CA LEU A 85 -8.45 1.83 19.41
C LEU A 85 -9.18 1.50 20.72
N PHE A 86 -9.52 0.23 20.97
CA PHE A 86 -10.17 -0.21 22.20
C PHE A 86 -9.26 -0.13 23.43
N THR A 87 -7.94 -0.32 23.26
CA THR A 87 -6.96 -0.18 24.34
C THR A 87 -6.55 1.26 24.62
N GLY A 88 -7.02 2.24 23.82
CA GLY A 88 -6.65 3.65 23.94
C GLY A 88 -5.24 4.00 23.48
N ASN A 89 -4.48 3.01 22.99
CA ASN A 89 -3.12 3.19 22.46
C ASN A 89 -3.11 3.91 21.10
N LEU A 90 -4.25 3.89 20.39
CA LEU A 90 -4.42 4.57 19.12
C LEU A 90 -5.41 5.73 19.28
N SER A 91 -4.98 6.95 18.99
CA SER A 91 -5.88 8.11 18.98
C SER A 91 -6.86 8.01 17.80
N PRO A 92 -8.16 8.28 17.99
CA PRO A 92 -9.14 8.36 16.90
C PRO A 92 -8.77 9.40 15.83
N LYS A 93 -7.87 10.35 16.14
CA LYS A 93 -7.32 11.33 15.20
C LYS A 93 -6.43 10.71 14.11
N TRP A 94 -6.11 9.42 14.19
CA TRP A 94 -5.39 8.70 13.13
C TRP A 94 -6.33 7.93 12.20
N LEU A 95 -7.62 7.85 12.53
CA LEU A 95 -8.63 7.33 11.61
C LEU A 95 -8.93 8.43 10.58
N SER A 96 -8.75 8.10 9.30
CA SER A 96 -9.24 8.92 8.20
C SER A 96 -10.71 8.65 8.03
N GLY A 97 -11.52 9.70 8.10
CA GLY A 97 -12.91 9.62 7.72
C GLY A 97 -13.11 9.64 6.20
N PRO A 98 -14.37 9.71 5.78
CA PRO A 98 -14.76 9.71 4.37
C PRO A 98 -14.11 10.85 3.59
N VAL A 99 -14.01 12.03 4.21
CA VAL A 99 -13.41 13.22 3.61
C VAL A 99 -11.91 13.03 3.45
N GLY A 100 -11.23 12.54 4.49
CA GLY A 100 -9.80 12.24 4.44
C GLY A 100 -9.44 11.14 3.44
N ILE A 101 -10.29 10.11 3.29
CA ILE A 101 -10.10 9.05 2.29
C ILE A 101 -10.19 9.63 0.87
N VAL A 102 -11.18 10.50 0.59
CA VAL A 102 -11.31 11.14 -0.73
C VAL A 102 -10.11 12.04 -1.02
N GLU A 103 -9.64 12.80 -0.04
CA GLU A 103 -8.46 13.65 -0.19
C GLU A 103 -7.20 12.83 -0.51
N MET A 104 -6.98 11.74 0.23
CA MET A 104 -5.87 10.82 0.00
C MET A 104 -5.92 10.22 -1.43
N VAL A 105 -7.08 9.73 -1.87
CA VAL A 105 -7.23 9.22 -3.24
C VAL A 105 -6.94 10.30 -4.28
N LYS A 106 -7.42 11.53 -4.05
CA LYS A 106 -7.20 12.68 -4.95
C LYS A 106 -5.74 13.08 -5.04
N GLU A 107 -4.99 13.05 -3.93
CA GLU A 107 -3.56 13.36 -3.93
C GLU A 107 -2.77 12.30 -4.69
N ASN A 108 -3.08 11.02 -4.48
CA ASN A 108 -2.40 9.92 -5.16
C ASN A 108 -2.74 9.83 -6.66
N TRP A 109 -3.93 10.26 -7.07
CA TRP A 109 -4.28 10.37 -8.50
C TRP A 109 -3.36 11.32 -9.27
N LYS A 110 -2.78 12.33 -8.59
CA LYS A 110 -1.82 13.26 -9.20
C LYS A 110 -0.46 12.62 -9.50
N LEU A 111 -0.14 11.51 -8.82
CA LEU A 111 1.10 10.75 -9.04
C LEU A 111 1.02 9.85 -10.29
N GLY A 112 -0.20 9.58 -10.78
CA GLY A 112 -0.46 8.83 -12.00
C GLY A 112 -1.70 7.93 -11.89
N ILE A 113 -2.21 7.46 -13.04
CA ILE A 113 -3.41 6.61 -13.09
C ILE A 113 -3.16 5.26 -12.39
N GLY A 114 -1.95 4.71 -12.50
CA GLY A 114 -1.58 3.45 -11.83
C GLY A 114 -1.68 3.53 -10.30
N GLU A 115 -1.14 4.60 -9.72
CA GLU A 115 -1.20 4.85 -8.28
C GLU A 115 -2.63 5.15 -7.81
N GLY A 116 -3.39 5.96 -8.58
CA GLY A 116 -4.80 6.20 -8.29
C GLY A 116 -5.62 4.91 -8.23
N LEU A 117 -5.40 4.00 -9.20
CA LEU A 117 -6.11 2.72 -9.24
C LEU A 117 -5.70 1.78 -8.10
N TYR A 118 -4.42 1.79 -7.70
CA TYR A 118 -3.94 1.06 -6.53
C TYR A 118 -4.65 1.52 -5.25
N TRP A 119 -4.73 2.83 -5.01
CA TRP A 119 -5.42 3.36 -3.82
C TRP A 119 -6.91 3.07 -3.82
N VAL A 120 -7.57 3.16 -4.98
CA VAL A 120 -8.98 2.76 -5.11
C VAL A 120 -9.14 1.27 -4.79
N ALA A 121 -8.27 0.40 -5.33
CA ALA A 121 -8.30 -1.03 -5.04
C ALA A 121 -8.09 -1.32 -3.54
N MET A 122 -7.15 -0.62 -2.89
CA MET A 122 -6.91 -0.74 -1.45
C MET A 122 -8.14 -0.33 -0.62
N VAL A 123 -8.79 0.79 -0.95
CA VAL A 123 -10.03 1.23 -0.31
C VAL A 123 -11.15 0.21 -0.53
N SER A 124 -11.28 -0.33 -1.74
CA SER A 124 -12.29 -1.36 -2.05
C SER A 124 -12.08 -2.65 -1.25
N ILE A 125 -10.84 -3.11 -1.08
CA ILE A 125 -10.54 -4.28 -0.24
C ILE A 125 -10.89 -4.00 1.22
N ASN A 126 -10.51 -2.84 1.76
CA ASN A 126 -10.86 -2.44 3.12
C ASN A 126 -12.39 -2.38 3.33
N LEU A 127 -13.13 -1.83 2.38
CA LEU A 127 -14.59 -1.77 2.44
C LEU A 127 -15.22 -3.16 2.33
N GLY A 128 -14.68 -4.02 1.46
CA GLY A 128 -15.10 -5.41 1.35
C GLY A 128 -14.90 -6.18 2.66
N VAL A 129 -13.74 -6.01 3.30
CA VAL A 129 -13.46 -6.58 4.62
C VAL A 129 -14.42 -6.06 5.68
N LEU A 130 -14.65 -4.75 5.75
CA LEU A 130 -15.60 -4.15 6.70
C LEU A 130 -17.01 -4.69 6.47
N ASN A 131 -17.45 -4.84 5.23
CA ASN A 131 -18.77 -5.36 4.89
C ASN A 131 -18.97 -6.82 5.33
N LEU A 132 -17.89 -7.59 5.49
CA LEU A 132 -17.96 -8.97 6.00
C LEU A 132 -18.07 -9.05 7.53
N LEU A 133 -17.97 -7.93 8.24
CA LEU A 133 -18.15 -7.92 9.69
C LEU A 133 -19.58 -8.34 10.06
N PRO A 134 -19.76 -9.01 11.22
CA PRO A 134 -21.05 -9.49 11.70
C PRO A 134 -21.93 -8.35 12.27
N ILE A 135 -22.14 -7.30 11.48
CA ILE A 135 -22.94 -6.14 11.85
C ILE A 135 -24.23 -6.18 11.02
N PRO A 136 -25.43 -6.19 11.65
CA PRO A 136 -26.73 -6.40 10.99
C PRO A 136 -27.11 -5.49 9.82
N ILE A 137 -26.39 -4.38 9.62
CA ILE A 137 -26.58 -3.45 8.51
C ILE A 137 -25.61 -3.67 7.34
N LEU A 138 -24.59 -4.50 7.57
CA LEU A 138 -23.58 -4.89 6.59
C LEU A 138 -23.90 -6.29 6.04
N ASP A 139 -23.34 -6.61 4.88
CA ASP A 139 -23.58 -7.90 4.20
C ASP A 139 -23.23 -9.11 5.10
N GLY A 140 -22.15 -9.01 5.87
CA GLY A 140 -21.70 -10.01 6.84
C GLY A 140 -22.68 -10.24 8.00
N GLY A 141 -23.45 -9.22 8.38
CA GLY A 141 -24.53 -9.36 9.35
C GLY A 141 -25.66 -10.23 8.82
N ASN A 142 -26.07 -10.01 7.57
CA ASN A 142 -27.09 -10.84 6.92
C ASN A 142 -26.61 -12.29 6.79
N ILE A 143 -25.35 -12.50 6.39
CA ILE A 143 -24.74 -13.84 6.33
C ILE A 143 -24.76 -14.51 7.70
N LEU A 144 -24.39 -13.81 8.76
CA LEU A 144 -24.40 -14.35 10.12
C LEU A 144 -25.83 -14.71 10.55
N LEU A 145 -26.79 -13.81 10.36
CA LEU A 145 -28.19 -14.01 10.77
C LEU A 145 -28.82 -15.18 10.01
N SER A 146 -28.63 -15.27 8.70
CA SER A 146 -29.07 -16.42 7.90
C SER A 146 -28.37 -17.72 8.33
N GLY A 147 -27.09 -17.66 8.69
CA GLY A 147 -26.36 -18.80 9.26
C GLY A 147 -26.95 -19.27 10.59
N ILE A 148 -27.30 -18.34 11.47
CA ILE A 148 -27.98 -18.64 12.75
C ILE A 148 -29.34 -19.26 12.49
N GLU A 149 -30.13 -18.71 11.58
CA GLU A 149 -31.44 -19.27 11.20
C GLU A 149 -31.32 -20.68 10.62
N MET A 150 -30.28 -20.93 9.81
CA MET A 150 -30.01 -22.25 9.24
C MET A 150 -29.66 -23.28 10.33
N VAL A 151 -28.86 -22.91 11.32
CA VAL A 151 -28.48 -23.80 12.43
C VAL A 151 -29.62 -24.01 13.43
N THR A 152 -30.36 -22.95 13.76
CA THR A 152 -31.44 -23.01 14.76
C THR A 152 -32.79 -23.46 14.19
N GLY A 153 -32.95 -23.43 12.87
CA GLY A 153 -34.20 -23.76 12.17
C GLY A 153 -35.36 -22.81 12.49
N ARG A 154 -35.09 -21.69 13.19
CA ARG A 154 -36.10 -20.73 13.63
C ARG A 154 -35.82 -19.38 13.00
N ARG A 155 -36.84 -18.80 12.36
CA ARG A 155 -36.76 -17.42 11.85
C ARG A 155 -36.61 -16.44 13.00
N ILE A 156 -35.70 -15.50 12.85
CA ILE A 156 -35.52 -14.39 13.79
C ILE A 156 -36.77 -13.51 13.71
N LYS A 157 -37.25 -13.05 14.87
CA LYS A 157 -38.40 -12.16 14.92
C LYS A 157 -38.06 -10.86 14.17
N GLN A 158 -38.86 -10.53 13.18
CA GLN A 158 -38.69 -9.32 12.37
C GLN A 158 -38.59 -8.05 13.22
N SER A 159 -39.40 -7.94 14.27
CA SER A 159 -39.37 -6.80 15.20
C SER A 159 -38.06 -6.64 15.98
N VAL A 160 -37.31 -7.72 16.19
CA VAL A 160 -35.98 -7.67 16.83
C VAL A 160 -34.94 -7.24 15.81
N LEU A 161 -35.03 -7.79 14.60
CA LEU A 161 -34.13 -7.44 13.49
C LEU A 161 -34.23 -5.95 13.14
N GLU A 162 -35.45 -5.42 12.99
CA GLU A 162 -35.69 -4.00 12.69
C GLU A 162 -35.10 -3.07 13.76
N LYS A 163 -35.31 -3.39 15.04
CA LYS A 163 -34.73 -2.60 16.15
C LYS A 163 -33.21 -2.63 16.15
N MET A 164 -32.63 -3.81 15.88
CA MET A 164 -31.18 -4.00 15.85
C MET A 164 -30.54 -3.26 14.67
N ILE A 165 -31.15 -3.35 13.47
CA ILE A 165 -30.71 -2.60 12.29
C ILE A 165 -30.80 -1.10 12.56
N LEU A 166 -31.93 -0.60 13.09
CA LEU A 166 -32.10 0.82 13.39
C LEU A 166 -31.05 1.31 14.40
N PHE A 167 -30.82 0.54 15.47
CA PHE A 167 -29.81 0.86 16.47
C PHE A 167 -28.41 0.94 15.85
N CYS A 168 -28.00 -0.07 15.07
CA CYS A 168 -26.72 -0.06 14.37
C CYS A 168 -26.62 1.08 13.35
N ALA A 169 -27.70 1.38 12.61
CA ALA A 169 -27.75 2.48 11.64
C ALA A 169 -27.49 3.83 12.31
N VAL A 170 -28.20 4.11 13.41
CA VAL A 170 -28.03 5.35 14.16
C VAL A 170 -26.61 5.47 14.70
N LEU A 171 -26.06 4.38 15.25
CA LEU A 171 -24.70 4.35 15.77
C LEU A 171 -23.66 4.60 14.66
N LEU A 172 -23.82 3.97 13.49
CA LEU A 172 -22.93 4.18 12.35
C LEU A 172 -23.02 5.61 11.81
N ILE A 173 -24.22 6.18 11.69
CA ILE A 173 -24.39 7.57 11.27
C ILE A 173 -23.68 8.51 12.24
N LEU A 174 -23.87 8.30 13.55
CA LEU A 174 -23.23 9.11 14.58
C LEU A 174 -21.70 8.99 14.52
N PHE A 175 -21.19 7.77 14.32
CA PHE A 175 -19.77 7.53 14.13
C PHE A 175 -19.23 8.23 12.87
N PHE A 176 -19.95 8.15 11.74
CA PHE A 176 -19.58 8.81 10.50
C PHE A 176 -19.51 10.33 10.66
N LEU A 177 -20.49 10.93 11.34
CA LEU A 177 -20.48 12.35 11.68
C LEU A 177 -19.29 12.71 12.57
N PHE A 178 -19.00 11.90 13.58
CA PHE A 178 -17.86 12.11 14.48
C PHE A 178 -16.52 12.08 13.74
N VAL A 179 -16.26 11.05 12.92
CA VAL A 179 -14.98 10.96 12.19
C VAL A 179 -14.88 12.05 11.11
N THR A 180 -15.98 12.36 10.42
CA THR A 180 -16.00 13.47 9.46
C THR A 180 -15.69 14.81 10.13
N TYR A 181 -16.24 15.06 11.32
CA TYR A 181 -15.92 16.26 12.09
C TYR A 181 -14.42 16.33 12.44
N GLN A 182 -13.80 15.21 12.83
CA GLN A 182 -12.36 15.14 13.08
C GLN A 182 -11.52 15.40 11.83
N ASP A 183 -11.95 14.89 10.67
CA ASP A 183 -11.29 15.20 9.38
C ASP A 183 -11.35 16.69 9.07
N LEU A 184 -12.53 17.32 9.19
CA LEU A 184 -12.68 18.75 8.93
C LEU A 184 -11.77 19.57 9.85
N LEU A 185 -11.71 19.25 11.15
CA LEU A 185 -10.79 19.92 12.07
C LEU A 185 -9.34 19.78 11.65
N ARG A 186 -8.92 18.61 11.16
CA ARG A 186 -7.55 18.37 10.69
C ARG A 186 -7.23 19.20 9.45
N ILE A 187 -8.13 19.20 8.46
CA ILE A 187 -7.95 19.89 7.18
C ILE A 187 -7.96 21.41 7.37
N PHE A 188 -8.93 21.94 8.12
CA PHE A 188 -9.02 23.38 8.41
C PHE A 188 -7.99 23.85 9.44
N GLY A 189 -7.62 23.03 10.42
CA GLY A 189 -6.56 23.36 11.39
C GLY A 189 -5.18 23.42 10.74
N ALA A 190 -4.90 22.52 9.79
CA ALA A 190 -3.66 22.55 9.00
C ALA A 190 -3.60 23.74 8.03
N SER A 191 -4.74 24.21 7.50
CA SER A 191 -4.75 25.40 6.65
C SER A 191 -4.44 26.66 7.45
N LEU A 192 -5.01 26.83 8.65
CA LEU A 192 -4.76 27.99 9.53
C LEU A 192 -3.30 28.13 9.98
N THR A 193 -2.61 27.02 10.26
CA THR A 193 -1.18 27.03 10.63
C THR A 193 -0.23 27.30 9.47
N ARG A 194 -0.68 27.21 8.22
CA ARG A 194 0.10 27.59 7.04
C ARG A 194 0.13 29.10 6.76
N TRP A 195 -0.76 29.87 7.39
CA TRP A 195 -0.94 31.31 7.16
C TRP A 195 -0.49 32.19 8.34
N VAL A 196 0.08 31.59 9.39
CA VAL A 196 0.72 32.28 10.54
C VAL A 196 2.20 31.93 10.54
#